data_AF-A0A6B3HXL8-F1
#
_entry.id   AF-A0A6B3HXL8-F1
#
_cell.length_a   1.000
_cell.length_b   1.000
_cell.length_c   1.000
_cell.angle_alpha   90.00
_cell.angle_beta   90.00
_cell.angle_gamma   90.00
#
_symmetry.space_group_name_H-M   'P 1'
#
loop_
_entity.id
_entity.type
_entity.pdbx_description
1 polymer ?
#
loop_
_entity_poly.entity_id
_entity_poly.type
_entity_poly.pdbx_seq_one_letter_code
_entity_poly.pdbx_strand_id
1 'polypeptide(L)'
;ATLQPLADKAYGDVAPGGGPVTLEYRSSVGEDIDPGRTREELYEQLTAALVGARKQEIERGVTLVGPHRDDLVLGLRSMPA
;
A
#
# COMPACT_ATOMS: atom_id res chain seq x y z
N ALA A 1 5.15 -10.96 -1.43
CA ALA A 1 6.46 -11.26 -2.05
C ALA A 1 6.39 -11.76 -3.50
N THR A 2 5.24 -12.23 -4.01
CA THR A 2 5.14 -12.83 -5.37
C THR A 2 5.42 -11.85 -6.53
N LEU A 3 5.03 -10.57 -6.39
CA LEU A 3 5.14 -9.59 -7.48
C LEU A 3 6.55 -9.00 -7.64
N GLN A 4 7.33 -8.93 -6.56
CA GLN A 4 8.67 -8.33 -6.56
C GLN A 4 9.60 -8.91 -7.64
N PRO A 5 9.85 -10.24 -7.72
CA PRO A 5 10.74 -10.79 -8.73
C PRO A 5 10.21 -10.63 -10.16
N LEU A 6 8.89 -10.54 -10.33
CA LEU A 6 8.27 -10.29 -11.64
C LEU A 6 8.48 -8.84 -12.08
N ALA A 7 8.34 -7.89 -11.15
CA ALA A 7 8.60 -6.47 -11.40
C ALA A 7 10.07 -6.21 -11.72
N ASP A 8 11.00 -6.81 -10.97
CA ASP A 8 12.44 -6.70 -11.24
C ASP A 8 12.79 -7.21 -12.64
N LYS A 9 12.25 -8.37 -13.03
CA LYS A 9 12.47 -8.92 -14.37
C LYS A 9 11.94 -8.00 -15.46
N ALA A 10 10.67 -7.57 -15.34
CA ALA A 10 10.03 -6.73 -16.35
C ALA A 10 10.75 -5.38 -16.52
N TYR A 11 11.22 -4.78 -15.43
CA TYR A 11 12.00 -3.55 -15.49
C TYR A 11 13.36 -3.77 -16.15
N GLY A 12 14.05 -4.88 -15.85
CA GLY A 12 15.32 -5.23 -16.47
C GLY A 12 15.25 -5.43 -17.99
N ASP A 13 14.14 -5.94 -18.51
CA ASP A 13 13.91 -6.13 -19.95
C ASP A 13 13.81 -4.79 -20.70
N VAL A 14 13.30 -3.73 -20.05
CA VAL A 14 13.12 -2.39 -20.66
C VAL A 14 14.30 -1.46 -20.36
N ALA A 15 14.93 -1.61 -19.19
CA ALA A 15 16.05 -0.79 -18.73
C ALA A 15 17.22 -1.67 -18.25
N PRO A 16 18.03 -2.21 -19.19
CA PRO A 16 19.23 -2.98 -18.83
C PRO A 16 20.18 -2.14 -17.96
N GLY A 17 20.56 -2.68 -16.79
CA GLY A 17 21.37 -1.95 -15.80
C GLY A 17 20.58 -0.92 -14.97
N GLY A 18 19.25 -0.91 -15.06
CA GLY A 18 18.35 0.00 -14.35
C GLY A 18 18.38 -0.09 -12.82
N GLY A 19 18.98 -1.14 -12.24
CA GLY A 19 19.05 -1.36 -10.80
C GLY A 19 17.75 -1.95 -10.21
N PRO A 20 17.67 -2.10 -8.88
CA PRO A 20 16.56 -2.78 -8.22
C PRO A 20 15.26 -1.96 -8.27
N VAL A 21 14.13 -2.66 -8.38
CA VAL A 21 12.79 -2.11 -8.19
C VAL A 21 12.34 -2.37 -6.76
N THR A 22 11.58 -1.46 -6.16
CA THR A 22 10.92 -1.69 -4.87
C THR A 22 9.43 -1.49 -4.99
N LEU A 23 8.65 -2.34 -4.34
CA LEU A 23 7.20 -2.23 -4.23
C LEU A 23 6.81 -2.07 -2.77
N GLU A 24 6.14 -0.98 -2.43
CA GLU A 24 5.68 -0.71 -1.07
C GLU A 24 4.17 -0.43 -1.07
N TYR A 25 3.41 -1.21 -0.31
CA TYR A 25 1.98 -0.99 -0.14
C TYR A 25 1.74 0.00 1.00
N ARG A 26 1.14 1.16 0.67
CA ARG A 26 0.76 2.17 1.64
C ARG A 26 -0.73 2.10 1.91
N SER A 27 -1.09 1.66 3.11
CA SER A 27 -2.49 1.58 3.49
C SER A 27 -3.01 2.86 4.15
N SER A 28 -4.27 3.18 3.88
CA SER A 28 -5.04 4.21 4.57
C SER A 28 -5.42 3.83 6.01
N VAL A 29 -5.29 2.55 6.38
CA VAL A 29 -5.58 2.04 7.73
C VAL A 29 -4.40 2.26 8.69
N GLY A 30 -3.18 2.51 8.18
CA GLY A 30 -1.99 2.78 8.98
C GLY A 30 -0.69 2.44 8.23
N GLU A 31 0.44 2.91 8.78
CA GLU A 31 1.78 2.50 8.31
C GLU A 31 2.07 1.05 8.71
N ASP A 32 2.77 0.31 7.84
CA ASP A 32 3.17 -1.08 8.04
C ASP A 32 2.02 -2.04 8.36
N ILE A 33 1.14 -2.27 7.38
CA ILE A 33 0.34 -3.50 7.38
C ILE A 33 1.29 -4.68 7.20
N ASP A 34 1.64 -5.31 8.32
CA ASP A 34 2.43 -6.53 8.32
C ASP A 34 1.70 -7.61 7.48
N PRO A 35 2.34 -8.15 6.42
CA PRO A 35 1.76 -9.21 5.60
C PRO A 35 1.46 -10.51 6.39
N GLY A 36 1.94 -10.63 7.63
CA GLY A 36 1.60 -11.71 8.57
C GLY A 36 0.30 -11.51 9.35
N ARG A 37 -0.38 -10.35 9.23
CA ARG A 37 -1.65 -10.10 9.94
C ARG A 37 -2.74 -11.07 9.50
N THR A 38 -3.44 -11.61 10.48
CA THR A 38 -4.65 -12.39 10.30
C THR A 38 -5.79 -11.50 9.78
N ARG A 39 -6.83 -12.14 9.24
CA ARG A 39 -8.02 -11.43 8.77
C ARG A 39 -8.69 -10.67 9.91
N GLU A 40 -8.69 -11.24 11.10
CA GLU A 40 -9.30 -10.70 12.31
C GLU A 40 -8.58 -9.43 12.76
N GLU A 41 -7.24 -9.43 12.79
CA GLU A 41 -6.45 -8.25 13.13
C GLU A 41 -6.64 -7.11 12.12
N LEU A 42 -6.72 -7.44 10.82
CA LEU A 42 -7.02 -6.45 9.78
C LEU A 42 -8.42 -5.87 9.93
N TYR A 43 -9.41 -6.71 10.28
CA TYR A 43 -10.79 -6.27 10.52
C TYR A 43 -10.87 -5.29 11.69
N GLU A 44 -10.20 -5.60 12.80
CA GLU A 44 -10.17 -4.73 13.98
C GLU A 44 -9.54 -3.38 13.67
N GLN A 45 -8.40 -3.37 12.97
CA GLN A 45 -7.72 -2.13 12.58
C GLN A 45 -8.52 -1.28 11.61
N LEU A 46 -9.11 -1.90 10.58
CA LEU A 46 -9.97 -1.19 9.62
C LEU A 46 -11.17 -0.57 10.34
N THR A 47 -11.81 -1.33 11.22
CA THR A 47 -12.96 -0.84 12.00
C THR A 47 -12.57 0.32 12.89
N ALA A 48 -11.43 0.24 13.59
CA ALA A 48 -10.92 1.32 14.43
C ALA A 48 -10.61 2.59 13.60
N ALA A 49 -10.00 2.44 12.43
CA ALA A 49 -9.67 3.55 11.54
C ALA A 49 -10.93 4.23 10.97
N LEU A 50 -11.95 3.46 10.58
CA LEU A 50 -13.25 3.98 10.16
C LEU A 50 -13.94 4.79 11.28
N VAL A 51 -13.90 4.28 12.52
CA VAL A 51 -14.44 5.01 13.68
C VAL A 51 -13.70 6.34 13.88
N GLY A 52 -12.37 6.34 13.77
CA GLY A 52 -11.55 7.55 13.90
C GLY A 52 -11.82 8.60 12.81
N ALA A 53 -12.06 8.15 11.57
CA ALA A 53 -12.28 9.03 10.41
C ALA A 53 -13.74 9.53 10.29
N ARG A 54 -14.70 8.88 10.95
CA ARG A 54 -16.15 9.09 10.76
C ARG A 54 -16.59 10.55 10.69
N LYS A 55 -16.08 11.41 11.58
CA LYS A 55 -16.44 12.85 11.59
C LYS A 55 -16.06 13.52 10.26
N GLN A 56 -14.83 13.30 9.78
CA GLN A 56 -14.33 13.87 8.55
C GLN A 56 -15.04 13.27 7.32
N GLU A 57 -15.38 11.99 7.35
CA GLU A 57 -16.12 11.33 6.26
C GLU A 57 -17.53 11.91 6.09
N ILE A 58 -18.23 12.18 7.20
CA ILE A 58 -19.56 12.83 7.16
C ILE A 58 -19.45 14.25 6.61
N GLU A 59 -18.46 15.03 7.08
CA GLU A 59 -18.24 16.40 6.61
C GLU A 59 -17.93 16.47 5.12
N ARG A 60 -17.20 15.48 4.57
CA ARG A 60 -16.80 15.44 3.17
C ARG A 60 -17.74 14.64 2.27
N GLY A 61 -18.68 13.88 2.84
CA GLY A 61 -19.58 13.00 2.10
C GLY A 61 -18.90 11.84 1.38
N VAL A 62 -17.70 11.43 1.80
CA VAL A 62 -16.90 10.36 1.17
C VAL A 62 -16.15 9.52 2.20
N THR A 63 -15.94 8.24 1.89
CA THR A 63 -15.15 7.32 2.72
C THR A 63 -13.66 7.54 2.51
N LEU A 64 -12.93 7.82 3.59
CA LEU A 64 -11.51 8.19 3.61
C LEU A 64 -10.59 7.03 4.01
N VAL A 65 -11.14 5.95 4.57
CA VAL A 65 -10.38 4.77 5.02
C VAL A 65 -10.86 3.53 4.28
N GLY A 66 -9.92 2.76 3.72
CA GLY A 66 -10.19 1.51 3.01
C GLY A 66 -9.30 1.35 1.76
N PRO A 67 -9.25 0.16 1.16
CA PRO A 67 -8.34 -0.17 0.06
C PRO A 67 -8.52 0.69 -1.20
N HIS A 68 -9.66 1.36 -1.35
CA HIS A 68 -9.91 2.35 -2.41
C HIS A 68 -9.12 3.67 -2.23
N ARG A 69 -8.45 3.84 -1.08
CA ARG A 69 -7.62 5.00 -0.72
C ARG A 69 -6.15 4.63 -0.51
N ASP A 70 -5.82 3.35 -0.67
CA ASP A 70 -4.48 2.83 -0.50
C ASP A 70 -3.67 3.02 -1.79
N ASP A 71 -2.35 2.88 -1.70
CA ASP A 71 -1.43 3.11 -2.82
C ASP A 71 -0.35 2.01 -2.91
N LEU A 72 0.20 1.82 -4.09
CA LEU A 72 1.37 0.98 -4.34
C LEU A 72 2.52 1.86 -4.83
N VAL A 73 3.42 2.21 -3.91
CA VAL A 73 4.58 3.04 -4.22
C VAL A 73 5.63 2.20 -4.92
N LEU A 74 6.08 2.69 -6.07
CA LEU A 74 7.15 2.10 -6.85
C LEU A 74 8.43 2.91 -6.62
N GLY A 75 9.54 2.20 -6.39
CA GLY A 75 10.86 2.81 -6.31
C GLY A 75 11.82 2.17 -7.30
N LEU A 76 12.73 2.98 -7.83
CA LEU A 76 13.80 2.55 -8.73
C LEU A 76 15.12 3.00 -8.14
N ARG A 77 16.07 2.08 -7.95
CA ARG A 77 17.36 2.37 -7.29
C ARG A 77 17.18 3.07 -5.93
N SER A 78 16.14 2.69 -5.18
CA SER A 78 15.79 3.29 -3.88
C SER A 78 15.41 4.78 -3.94
N MET A 79 15.07 5.31 -5.12
CA MET A 79 14.42 6.60 -5.29
C MET A 79 12.95 6.40 -5.66
N PRO A 80 12.05 7.32 -5.29
CA PRO A 80 10.67 7.30 -5.78
C PRO A 80 10.68 7.34 -7.31
N ALA A 81 9.88 6.47 -7.93
CA ALA A 81 9.67 6.47 -9.38
C ALA A 81 8.76 7.62 -9.81
#